data_AF-A0A7X7UP26-F1
#
_entry.id   AF-A0A7X7UP26-F1
#
_cell.length_a   1.000
_cell.length_b   1.000
_cell.length_c   1.000
_cell.angle_alpha   90.00
_cell.angle_beta   90.00
_cell.angle_gamma   90.00
#
_symmetry.space_group_name_H-M   'P 1'
#
loop_
_entity.id
_entity.type
_entity.pdbx_description
1 polymer ?
#
loop_
_entity_poly.entity_id
_entity_poly.type
_entity_poly.pdbx_seq_one_letter_code
_entity_poly.pdbx_strand_id
1 'polypeptide(L)'
;MKNWKKGREEQRKFYGVKLGSKQSIISTLASLFLSFLVFLPLAMVLYQFVFIYGYERQLVYVFIVLVWISLQGFNALMNYWAVRFAKVLDKNNEALQSIEEKHVIIYQFLNPGFAFASLAFILFIAYQLGAFS
;
A
#
# COMPACT_ATOMS: atom_id res chain seq x y z
N MET A 1 -10.30 4.11 -16.16
CA MET A 1 -10.45 5.48 -15.61
C MET A 1 -11.63 5.66 -14.66
N LYS A 2 -12.85 5.21 -15.00
CA LYS A 2 -14.05 5.36 -14.13
C LYS A 2 -13.84 4.81 -12.71
N ASN A 3 -13.28 3.60 -12.58
CA ASN A 3 -13.04 2.95 -11.28
C ASN A 3 -11.99 3.68 -10.42
N TRP A 4 -10.96 4.26 -11.04
CA TRP A 4 -9.92 5.01 -10.32
C TRP A 4 -10.47 6.34 -9.79
N LYS A 5 -11.24 7.07 -10.61
CA LYS A 5 -11.92 8.30 -10.16
C LYS A 5 -12.88 8.02 -9.01
N LYS A 6 -13.69 6.96 -9.13
CA LYS A 6 -14.56 6.49 -8.06
C LYS A 6 -13.76 6.14 -6.80
N GLY A 7 -12.66 5.40 -6.92
CA GLY A 7 -11.81 5.07 -5.78
C GLY A 7 -11.23 6.29 -5.06
N ARG A 8 -10.87 7.34 -5.80
CA ARG A 8 -10.44 8.62 -5.22
C ARG A 8 -11.55 9.30 -4.41
N GLU A 9 -12.79 9.26 -4.91
CA GLU A 9 -13.96 9.80 -4.21
C GLU A 9 -14.27 8.99 -2.95
N GLU A 10 -14.27 7.67 -3.04
CA GLU A 10 -14.47 6.77 -1.89
C GLU A 10 -13.39 6.97 -0.81
N GLN A 11 -12.13 7.16 -1.21
CA GLN A 11 -11.05 7.47 -0.27
C GLN A 11 -11.26 8.81 0.43
N ARG A 12 -11.72 9.83 -0.30
CA ARG A 12 -12.04 11.14 0.28
C ARG A 12 -13.21 11.06 1.26
N LYS A 13 -14.24 10.27 0.95
CA LYS A 13 -15.35 10.00 1.89
C LYS A 13 -14.79 9.39 3.17
N PHE A 14 -13.93 8.38 3.07
CA PHE A 14 -13.32 7.72 4.23
C PHE A 14 -12.57 8.70 5.14
N TYR A 15 -11.73 9.56 4.55
CA TYR A 15 -11.01 10.59 5.32
C TYR A 15 -11.94 11.68 5.90
N GLY A 16 -13.12 11.87 5.32
CA GLY A 16 -14.15 12.77 5.85
C GLY A 16 -14.96 12.17 7.00
N VAL A 17 -14.94 10.85 7.19
CA VAL A 17 -15.63 10.21 8.32
C VAL A 17 -14.89 10.51 9.62
N LYS A 18 -15.60 11.09 10.59
CA LYS A 18 -15.08 11.29 11.95
C LYS A 18 -15.10 9.96 12.70
N LEU A 19 -14.03 9.19 12.57
CA LEU A 19 -13.79 8.02 13.40
C LEU A 19 -13.28 8.45 14.79
N GLY A 20 -13.74 7.78 15.85
CA GLY A 20 -13.13 7.93 17.16
C GLY A 20 -11.66 7.49 17.14
N SER A 21 -10.81 8.15 17.93
CA SER A 21 -9.35 7.92 17.91
C SER A 21 -8.99 6.45 18.15
N LYS A 22 -9.72 5.77 19.05
CA LYS A 22 -9.51 4.35 19.34
C LYS A 22 -9.83 3.48 18.13
N GLN A 23 -10.96 3.70 17.47
CA GLN A 23 -11.35 2.95 16.27
C GLN A 23 -10.34 3.16 15.15
N SER A 24 -9.90 4.41 14.93
CA SER A 24 -8.91 4.76 13.91
C SER A 24 -7.56 4.06 14.14
N ILE A 25 -7.07 4.05 15.38
CA ILE A 25 -5.83 3.36 15.74
C ILE A 25 -5.97 1.85 15.52
N ILE A 26 -7.04 1.24 16.01
CA ILE A 26 -7.26 -0.22 15.88
C ILE A 26 -7.39 -0.62 14.41
N SER A 27 -8.17 0.10 13.60
CA SER A 27 -8.32 -0.20 12.18
C SER A 27 -7.00 -0.07 11.42
N THR A 28 -6.17 0.91 11.79
CA THR A 28 -4.85 1.14 11.17
C THR A 28 -3.86 0.04 11.56
N LEU A 29 -3.80 -0.34 12.84
CA LEU A 29 -2.90 -1.41 13.28
C LEU A 29 -3.32 -2.78 12.74
N ALA A 30 -4.62 -3.10 12.76
CA ALA A 30 -5.13 -4.35 12.22
C ALA A 30 -4.88 -4.46 10.70
N SER A 31 -5.08 -3.36 9.96
CA SER A 31 -4.80 -3.33 8.52
C SER A 31 -3.32 -3.44 8.21
N LEU A 32 -2.45 -2.78 8.98
CA LEU A 32 -1.01 -2.89 8.87
C LEU A 32 -0.56 -4.33 9.11
N PHE A 33 -0.99 -4.93 10.21
CA PHE A 33 -0.64 -6.31 10.57
C PHE A 33 -1.07 -7.32 9.50
N LEU A 34 -2.31 -7.23 9.02
CA LEU A 34 -2.81 -8.15 8.01
C LEU A 34 -2.11 -7.96 6.65
N SER A 35 -1.83 -6.70 6.26
CA SER A 35 -1.07 -6.42 5.04
C SER A 35 0.36 -6.94 5.14
N PHE A 36 0.99 -6.78 6.30
CA PHE A 36 2.32 -7.31 6.57
C PHE A 36 2.33 -8.84 6.49
N LEU A 37 1.34 -9.53 7.07
CA LEU A 37 1.23 -10.98 6.98
C LEU A 37 1.16 -11.47 5.53
N VAL A 38 0.41 -10.76 4.68
CA VAL A 38 0.28 -11.09 3.24
C VAL A 38 1.56 -10.82 2.46
N PHE A 39 2.25 -9.71 2.77
CA PHE A 39 3.44 -9.29 2.03
C PHE A 39 4.75 -9.85 2.58
N LEU A 40 4.77 -10.40 3.79
CA LEU A 40 5.98 -10.95 4.41
C LEU A 40 6.61 -12.07 3.56
N PRO A 41 5.86 -13.07 3.04
CA PRO A 41 6.45 -14.08 2.16
C PRO A 41 7.06 -13.48 0.90
N LEU A 42 6.39 -12.48 0.30
CA LEU A 42 6.90 -11.79 -0.88
C LEU A 42 8.19 -11.00 -0.56
N ALA A 43 8.23 -10.31 0.58
CA ALA A 43 9.41 -9.60 1.05
C ALA A 43 10.60 -10.55 1.28
N MET A 44 10.35 -11.75 1.84
CA MET A 44 11.39 -12.78 2.03
C MET A 44 11.95 -13.29 0.69
N VAL A 45 11.08 -13.54 -0.30
CA VAL A 45 11.50 -13.95 -1.65
C VAL A 45 12.32 -12.85 -2.32
N LEU A 46 11.85 -11.59 -2.25
CA LEU A 46 12.57 -10.44 -2.79
C LEU A 46 13.94 -10.25 -2.12
N TYR A 47 14.02 -10.39 -0.80
CA TYR A 47 15.28 -10.33 -0.06
C TYR A 47 16.26 -11.43 -0.50
N GLN A 48 15.81 -12.68 -0.58
CA GLN A 48 16.66 -13.77 -1.05
C GLN A 48 17.12 -13.56 -2.50
N PHE A 49 16.25 -13.03 -3.36
CA PHE A 49 16.61 -12.73 -4.73
C PHE A 49 17.75 -11.70 -4.81
N VAL A 50 17.71 -10.63 -4.01
CA VAL A 50 18.82 -9.67 -3.92
C VAL A 50 20.09 -10.31 -3.40
N PHE A 51 19.99 -11.15 -2.38
CA PHE A 51 21.14 -11.82 -1.82
C PHE A 51 21.84 -12.73 -2.84
N ILE A 52 21.06 -13.44 -3.68
CA ILE A 52 21.59 -14.37 -4.68
C ILE A 52 22.04 -13.65 -5.95
N TYR A 53 21.30 -12.65 -6.42
CA TYR A 53 21.49 -12.05 -7.76
C TYR A 53 21.89 -10.57 -7.73
N GLY A 54 22.12 -9.98 -6.56
CA GLY A 54 22.40 -8.55 -6.41
C GLY A 54 23.70 -8.08 -7.05
N TYR A 55 24.59 -9.00 -7.45
CA TYR A 55 25.80 -8.67 -8.21
C TYR A 55 25.53 -8.39 -9.69
N GLU A 56 24.41 -8.89 -10.25
CA GLU A 56 24.06 -8.68 -11.65
C GLU A 56 23.31 -7.35 -11.84
N ARG A 57 24.02 -6.35 -12.39
CA ARG A 57 23.50 -4.98 -12.57
C ARG A 57 22.19 -4.92 -13.36
N GLN A 58 21.99 -5.81 -14.33
CA GLN A 58 20.74 -5.85 -15.11
C GLN A 58 19.53 -6.28 -14.26
N LEU A 59 19.74 -7.19 -13.30
CA LEU A 59 18.69 -7.70 -12.42
C LEU A 59 18.29 -6.69 -11.34
N VAL A 60 19.16 -5.75 -11.00
CA VAL A 60 18.87 -4.65 -10.06
C VAL A 60 17.68 -3.80 -10.53
N TYR A 61 17.60 -3.46 -11.82
CA TYR A 61 16.48 -2.67 -12.35
C TYR A 61 15.15 -3.43 -12.28
N VAL A 62 15.16 -4.71 -12.64
CA VAL A 62 13.98 -5.59 -12.53
C VAL A 62 13.54 -5.67 -11.07
N PHE A 63 14.49 -5.81 -10.16
CA PHE A 63 14.23 -5.84 -8.73
C PHE A 63 13.61 -4.54 -8.20
N ILE A 64 14.15 -3.37 -8.60
CA ILE A 64 13.59 -2.07 -8.23
C ILE A 64 12.11 -1.98 -8.65
N VAL A 65 11.78 -2.42 -9.86
CA VAL A 65 10.40 -2.44 -10.35
C VAL A 65 9.53 -3.38 -9.53
N LEU A 66 10.02 -4.59 -9.21
CA LEU A 66 9.27 -5.57 -8.41
C LEU A 66 9.00 -5.07 -6.98
N VAL A 67 10.00 -4.50 -6.31
CA VAL A 67 9.83 -3.88 -4.98
C VAL A 67 8.84 -2.73 -5.07
N TRP A 68 8.96 -1.88 -6.09
CA TRP A 68 8.08 -0.74 -6.26
C TRP A 68 6.62 -1.14 -6.44
N ILE A 69 6.33 -2.11 -7.32
CA ILE A 69 4.99 -2.69 -7.50
C ILE A 69 4.49 -3.34 -6.20
N SER A 70 5.38 -4.05 -5.49
CA SER A 70 5.03 -4.67 -4.20
C SER A 70 4.63 -3.63 -3.16
N LEU A 71 5.32 -2.49 -3.08
CA LEU A 71 4.94 -1.38 -2.21
C LEU A 71 3.59 -0.77 -2.61
N GLN A 72 3.30 -0.63 -3.91
CA GLN A 72 1.96 -0.20 -4.36
C GLN A 72 0.87 -1.18 -3.89
N GLY A 73 1.13 -2.47 -4.04
CA GLY A 73 0.26 -3.54 -3.56
C GLY A 73 0.03 -3.47 -2.05
N PHE A 74 1.10 -3.25 -1.28
CA PHE A 74 1.04 -3.11 0.17
C PHE A 74 0.19 -1.90 0.57
N ASN A 75 0.43 -0.73 -0.03
CA ASN A 75 -0.36 0.48 0.21
C ASN A 75 -1.85 0.25 -0.12
N ALA A 76 -2.14 -0.42 -1.24
CA ALA A 76 -3.49 -0.74 -1.65
C ALA A 76 -4.23 -1.63 -0.65
N LEU A 77 -3.59 -2.73 -0.21
CA LEU A 77 -4.17 -3.65 0.76
C LEU A 77 -4.32 -2.99 2.13
N MET A 78 -3.33 -2.24 2.60
CA MET A 78 -3.41 -1.57 3.89
C MET A 78 -4.61 -0.63 3.96
N ASN A 79 -4.80 0.20 2.92
CA ASN A 79 -5.96 1.10 2.88
C ASN A 79 -7.29 0.35 2.73
N TYR A 80 -7.33 -0.70 1.91
CA TYR A 80 -8.52 -1.54 1.77
C TYR A 80 -8.95 -2.15 3.12
N TRP A 81 -7.99 -2.76 3.83
CA TRP A 81 -8.24 -3.35 5.14
C TRP A 81 -8.60 -2.30 6.18
N ALA A 82 -7.99 -1.11 6.14
CA ALA A 82 -8.31 -0.03 7.07
C ALA A 82 -9.79 0.37 6.97
N VAL A 83 -10.30 0.55 5.75
CA VAL A 83 -11.73 0.84 5.51
C VAL A 83 -12.60 -0.33 6.00
N ARG A 84 -12.21 -1.57 5.67
CA ARG A 84 -12.98 -2.76 6.06
C ARG A 84 -13.06 -2.94 7.58
N PHE A 85 -11.94 -2.75 8.29
CA PHE A 85 -11.91 -2.83 9.76
C PHE A 85 -12.69 -1.68 10.40
N ALA A 86 -12.55 -0.46 9.89
CA ALA A 86 -13.33 0.67 10.39
C ALA A 86 -14.83 0.40 10.29
N LYS A 87 -15.31 -0.12 9.14
CA LYS A 87 -16.72 -0.54 8.97
C LYS A 87 -17.18 -1.58 9.99
N VAL A 88 -16.33 -2.53 10.34
CA VAL A 88 -16.66 -3.56 11.33
C VAL A 88 -16.73 -2.98 12.75
N LEU A 89 -15.87 -2.00 13.06
CA LEU A 89 -15.80 -1.35 14.37
C LEU A 89 -16.92 -0.32 14.60
N ASP A 90 -17.47 0.27 13.53
CA ASP A 90 -18.54 1.26 13.61
C ASP A 90 -19.69 0.92 12.63
N LYS A 91 -20.47 -0.11 13.00
CA LYS A 91 -21.53 -0.69 12.18
C LYS A 91 -22.72 0.26 11.95
N ASN A 92 -22.94 1.21 12.85
CA ASN A 92 -24.10 2.09 12.83
C ASN A 92 -23.85 3.37 12.02
N ASN A 93 -22.62 3.60 11.56
CA ASN A 93 -22.25 4.78 10.79
C ASN A 93 -22.54 4.58 9.31
N GLU A 94 -23.72 5.01 8.87
CA GLU A 94 -24.19 4.86 7.48
C GLU A 94 -23.20 5.45 6.45
N ALA A 95 -22.60 6.60 6.76
CA ALA A 95 -21.62 7.24 5.90
C ALA A 95 -20.40 6.34 5.66
N LEU A 96 -19.90 5.70 6.72
CA LEU A 96 -18.81 4.73 6.64
C LEU A 96 -19.22 3.46 5.90
N GLN A 97 -20.42 2.92 6.16
CA GLN A 97 -20.91 1.70 5.52
C GLN A 97 -21.13 1.88 4.00
N SER A 98 -21.51 3.07 3.57
CA SER A 98 -21.74 3.41 2.16
C SER A 98 -20.50 3.36 1.27
N ILE A 99 -19.30 3.35 1.87
CA ILE A 99 -18.03 3.42 1.13
C ILE A 99 -17.81 2.14 0.35
N GLU A 100 -17.37 2.20 -0.92
CA GLU A 100 -17.07 0.99 -1.68
C GLU A 100 -15.57 0.66 -1.65
N GLU A 101 -15.11 -0.10 -0.65
CA GLU A 101 -13.69 -0.41 -0.41
C GLU A 101 -12.96 -1.06 -1.60
N LYS A 102 -13.68 -1.81 -2.44
CA LYS A 102 -13.13 -2.40 -3.68
C LYS A 102 -12.64 -1.37 -4.70
N HIS A 103 -13.08 -0.11 -4.60
CA HIS A 103 -12.58 0.97 -5.43
C HIS A 103 -11.39 1.67 -4.78
N VAL A 104 -11.33 1.69 -3.44
CA VAL A 104 -10.20 2.23 -2.67
C VAL A 104 -8.91 1.48 -3.01
N ILE A 105 -8.95 0.14 -3.08
CA ILE A 105 -7.76 -0.66 -3.44
C ILE A 105 -7.20 -0.28 -4.81
N ILE A 106 -8.05 -0.07 -5.82
CA ILE A 106 -7.64 0.29 -7.19
C ILE A 106 -7.00 1.68 -7.20
N TYR A 107 -7.59 2.63 -6.50
CA TYR A 107 -7.04 3.98 -6.40
C TYR A 107 -5.70 3.98 -5.68
N GLN A 108 -5.57 3.23 -4.58
CA GLN A 108 -4.36 3.21 -3.76
C GLN A 108 -3.21 2.44 -4.41
N PHE A 109 -3.51 1.42 -5.22
CA PHE A 109 -2.51 0.73 -6.04
C PHE A 109 -1.92 1.65 -7.12
N LEU A 110 -2.73 2.56 -7.65
CA LEU A 110 -2.36 3.51 -8.71
C LEU A 110 -2.28 4.93 -8.16
N ASN A 111 -1.92 5.11 -6.89
CA ASN A 111 -1.85 6.42 -6.26
C ASN A 111 -0.57 7.13 -6.74
N PRO A 112 -0.66 8.18 -7.57
CA PRO A 112 0.52 8.78 -8.16
C PRO A 112 1.44 9.40 -7.11
N GLY A 113 0.88 10.02 -6.06
CA GLY A 113 1.68 10.63 -5.00
C GLY A 113 2.52 9.61 -4.25
N PHE A 114 1.90 8.50 -3.85
CA PHE A 114 2.62 7.39 -3.21
C PHE A 114 3.60 6.72 -4.19
N ALA A 115 3.22 6.55 -5.45
CA ALA A 115 4.05 5.95 -6.48
C ALA A 115 5.35 6.70 -6.75
N PHE A 116 5.27 8.03 -6.90
CA PHE A 116 6.46 8.86 -7.06
C PHE A 116 7.32 8.88 -5.79
N ALA A 117 6.70 9.04 -4.61
CA ALA A 117 7.44 9.09 -3.35
C ALA A 117 8.18 7.77 -3.07
N SER A 118 7.53 6.62 -3.26
CA SER A 118 8.14 5.32 -3.02
C SER A 118 9.22 5.00 -4.05
N LEU A 119 9.04 5.37 -5.32
CA LEU A 119 10.08 5.20 -6.34
C LEU A 119 11.32 6.04 -6.02
N ALA A 120 11.12 7.31 -5.69
CA ALA A 120 12.21 8.21 -5.31
C ALA A 120 12.99 7.68 -4.10
N PHE A 121 12.28 7.15 -3.10
CA PHE A 121 12.88 6.54 -1.92
C PHE A 121 13.70 5.28 -2.25
N ILE A 122 13.16 4.37 -3.09
CA ILE A 122 13.89 3.16 -3.53
C ILE A 122 15.15 3.54 -4.30
N LEU A 123 15.06 4.48 -5.25
CA LEU A 123 16.20 4.93 -6.04
C LEU A 123 17.26 5.60 -5.17
N PHE A 124 16.85 6.39 -4.17
CA PHE A 124 17.77 6.99 -3.21
C PHE A 124 18.52 5.92 -2.42
N ILE A 125 17.85 4.90 -1.90
CA ILE A 125 18.50 3.78 -1.20
C ILE A 125 19.44 3.03 -2.14
N ALA A 126 18.98 2.68 -3.34
CA ALA A 126 19.80 1.96 -4.33
C ALA A 126 21.09 2.73 -4.66
N TYR A 127 21.00 4.05 -4.81
CA TYR A 127 22.16 4.92 -5.02
C TYR A 127 23.13 4.89 -3.83
N GLN A 128 22.64 5.00 -2.59
CA GLN A 128 23.48 4.93 -1.39
C GLN A 128 24.20 3.59 -1.24
N LEU A 129 23.62 2.51 -1.78
CA LEU A 129 24.20 1.17 -1.77
C LEU A 129 25.14 0.90 -2.97
N GLY A 130 25.43 1.90 -3.81
CA GLY A 130 26.33 1.77 -4.95
C GLY A 130 25.74 1.06 -6.17
N ALA A 131 24.41 0.94 -6.27
CA ALA A 131 23.76 0.20 -7.35
C ALA A 131 23.99 0.78 -8.77
N PHE A 132 24.43 2.05 -8.86
CA PHE A 132 24.60 2.78 -10.12
C PHE A 132 26.06 3.15 -10.44
N SER A 133 27.02 2.71 -9.61
CA SER A 133 28.47 2.87 -9.80
C SER A 133 29.10 1.55 -10.22
#